data_AF-A0A1H3VF97-F1
#
_entry.id   AF-A0A1H3VF97-F1
#
_cell.length_a   1.000
_cell.length_b   1.000
_cell.length_c   1.000
_cell.angle_alpha   90.00
_cell.angle_beta   90.00
_cell.angle_gamma   90.00
#
_symmetry.space_group_name_H-M   'P 1'
#
loop_
_entity.id
_entity.type
_entity.pdbx_description
1 polymer ?
#
loop_
_entity_poly.entity_id
_entity_poly.type
_entity_poly.pdbx_seq_one_letter_code
_entity_poly.pdbx_strand_id
1 'polypeptide(L)'
;MQRYRHDDYLVRGGFKNKNLQMNKVTAIAREIGKQPVLAFGNLKDDASMLNYAISGNKYKSAAFFVLCDDQTRELGDMDKAEKCRQLAVQNGWNTISMRDDFKTIYGEDIKRTAAPSQAKKELATKDKSVDYMVFVNKTHKLLDDYEAKLPLITVKNSFGKEFQIEPETYQHFEQLRTALKQKGIQIELDSVYRSVARQKEIVAEFTQKYGADYVKKYVAVPGYSEHHTGLAVDICLVVDGKIIDDNDEMIAQKEIFAQIHPLLAEYGFILRYPQGKENLTGYSYEPWHFRYVGQETAKKISGAGLVMEEYMK
;
A
#
# COMPACT_ATOMS: atom_id res chain seq x y z
N MET A 1 22.98 -0.53 -33.07
CA MET A 1 24.04 -1.20 -32.27
C MET A 1 25.20 -0.23 -32.12
N GLN A 2 25.45 0.28 -30.90
CA GLN A 2 26.62 1.12 -30.62
C GLN A 2 27.87 0.22 -30.58
N ARG A 3 28.93 0.59 -31.32
CA ARG A 3 30.23 -0.09 -31.31
C ARG A 3 31.12 0.55 -30.26
N TYR A 4 31.74 -0.26 -29.41
CA TYR A 4 32.71 0.15 -28.40
C TYR A 4 33.97 0.74 -29.06
N ARG A 5 34.57 1.73 -28.41
CA ARG A 5 35.80 2.42 -28.83
C ARG A 5 37.03 1.82 -28.14
N HIS A 6 38.21 2.12 -28.67
CA HIS A 6 39.48 1.53 -28.23
C HIS A 6 39.88 1.92 -26.79
N ASP A 7 39.31 2.98 -26.26
CA ASP A 7 39.51 3.52 -24.90
C ASP A 7 38.43 3.08 -23.90
N ASP A 8 37.46 2.24 -24.31
CA ASP A 8 36.43 1.75 -23.41
C ASP A 8 37.00 0.69 -22.44
N TYR A 9 36.83 0.92 -21.14
CA TYR A 9 37.28 0.00 -20.09
C TYR A 9 36.33 -1.19 -19.97
N LEU A 10 36.87 -2.40 -20.16
CA LEU A 10 36.11 -3.63 -19.99
C LEU A 10 36.15 -4.11 -18.54
N VAL A 11 35.10 -3.82 -17.77
CA VAL A 11 34.96 -4.31 -16.39
C VAL A 11 34.52 -5.77 -16.42
N ARG A 12 35.41 -6.70 -16.05
CA ARG A 12 35.08 -8.13 -15.89
C ARG A 12 35.06 -8.51 -14.41
N GLY A 13 33.92 -9.00 -13.94
CA GLY A 13 33.71 -9.50 -12.58
C GLY A 13 32.30 -10.06 -12.44
N GLY A 14 32.07 -10.92 -11.44
CA GLY A 14 30.73 -11.43 -11.14
C GLY A 14 29.84 -10.29 -10.65
N PHE A 15 28.93 -9.79 -11.50
CA PHE A 15 27.91 -8.82 -11.10
C PHE A 15 27.00 -9.45 -10.05
N LYS A 16 27.25 -9.16 -8.76
CA LYS A 16 26.21 -9.31 -7.75
C LYS A 16 25.19 -8.19 -7.98
N ASN A 17 24.09 -8.50 -8.66
CA ASN A 17 22.90 -7.65 -8.68
C ASN A 17 22.32 -7.56 -7.26
N LYS A 18 22.90 -6.71 -6.41
CA LYS A 18 22.20 -6.19 -5.24
C LYS A 18 21.40 -5.00 -5.74
N ASN A 19 20.07 -5.12 -5.75
CA ASN A 19 19.21 -3.97 -5.94
C ASN A 19 19.42 -3.02 -4.74
N LEU A 20 20.18 -1.95 -4.97
CA LEU A 20 20.49 -0.94 -3.95
C LEU A 20 19.38 0.13 -3.81
N GLN A 21 18.25 -0.01 -4.51
CA GLN A 21 17.12 0.93 -4.46
C GLN A 21 17.48 2.37 -4.87
N MET A 22 18.05 2.51 -6.08
CA MET A 22 18.55 3.77 -6.65
C MET A 22 17.47 4.83 -6.96
N ASN A 23 16.18 4.55 -6.71
CA ASN A 23 15.08 5.47 -7.00
C ASN A 23 15.28 6.83 -6.33
N LYS A 24 15.72 6.83 -5.06
CA LYS A 24 15.99 8.07 -4.29
C LYS A 24 17.13 8.89 -4.91
N VAL A 25 18.21 8.23 -5.34
CA VAL A 25 19.34 8.89 -6.01
C VAL A 25 18.90 9.49 -7.34
N THR A 26 18.09 8.74 -8.10
CA THR A 26 17.54 9.18 -9.39
C THR A 26 16.65 10.41 -9.21
N ALA A 27 15.81 10.44 -8.18
CA ALA A 27 14.96 11.60 -7.85
C ALA A 27 15.81 12.83 -7.50
N ILE A 28 16.82 12.70 -6.62
CA ILE A 28 17.73 13.80 -6.25
C ILE A 28 18.44 14.35 -7.50
N ALA A 29 18.97 13.47 -8.34
CA ALA A 29 19.67 13.88 -9.56
C ALA A 29 18.73 14.58 -10.55
N ARG A 30 17.49 14.12 -10.68
CA ARG A 30 16.50 14.68 -11.62
C ARG A 30 15.92 16.02 -11.15
N GLU A 31 15.59 16.14 -9.88
CA GLU A 31 14.85 17.28 -9.35
C GLU A 31 15.76 18.40 -8.85
N ILE A 32 16.86 18.05 -8.17
CA ILE A 32 17.77 19.02 -7.57
C ILE A 32 19.00 19.23 -8.47
N GLY A 33 19.46 18.17 -9.15
CA GLY A 33 20.64 18.20 -10.02
C GLY A 33 21.96 18.40 -9.27
N LYS A 34 21.93 18.38 -7.93
CA LYS A 34 23.11 18.55 -7.06
C LYS A 34 23.21 17.42 -6.05
N GLN A 35 24.43 16.93 -5.85
CA GLN A 35 24.73 15.93 -4.85
C GLN A 35 24.65 16.53 -3.44
N PRO A 36 23.90 15.93 -2.50
CA PRO A 36 23.78 16.44 -1.15
C PRO A 36 25.08 16.20 -0.38
N VAL A 37 25.44 17.13 0.51
CA VAL A 37 26.61 17.00 1.39
C VAL A 37 26.29 16.26 2.69
N LEU A 38 25.02 16.26 3.10
CA LEU A 38 24.54 15.48 4.24
C LEU A 38 23.38 14.61 3.82
N ALA A 39 23.33 13.39 4.31
CA ALA A 39 22.20 12.49 4.13
C ALA A 39 21.88 11.75 5.42
N PHE A 40 20.58 11.55 5.66
CA PHE A 40 20.04 10.91 6.85
C PHE A 40 19.12 9.79 6.42
N GLY A 41 19.32 8.60 6.97
CA GLY A 41 18.52 7.41 6.69
C GLY A 41 18.17 6.67 7.97
N ASN A 42 17.17 5.82 7.90
CA ASN A 42 16.72 4.97 9.02
C ASN A 42 16.34 3.56 8.56
N LEU A 43 16.32 3.31 7.25
CA LEU A 43 16.00 2.03 6.64
C LEU A 43 17.14 1.54 5.75
N LYS A 44 17.22 0.22 5.57
CA LYS A 44 18.23 -0.40 4.71
C LYS A 44 18.18 0.14 3.27
N ASP A 45 16.99 0.49 2.78
CA ASP A 45 16.77 1.04 1.43
C ASP A 45 17.21 2.50 1.30
N ASP A 46 17.75 3.12 2.36
CA ASP A 46 18.44 4.41 2.28
C ASP A 46 19.90 4.28 1.85
N ALA A 47 20.44 3.05 1.84
CA ALA A 47 21.86 2.80 1.61
C ALA A 47 22.40 3.45 0.33
N SER A 48 21.67 3.40 -0.79
CA SER A 48 22.10 4.05 -2.03
C SER A 48 22.19 5.56 -1.90
N MET A 49 21.26 6.18 -1.18
CA MET A 49 21.19 7.63 -1.02
C MET A 49 22.26 8.13 -0.04
N LEU A 50 22.52 7.39 1.03
CA LEU A 50 23.63 7.64 1.95
C LEU A 50 24.98 7.51 1.26
N ASN A 51 25.18 6.41 0.51
CA ASN A 51 26.39 6.21 -0.27
C ASN A 51 26.55 7.27 -1.36
N TYR A 52 25.46 7.64 -2.03
CA TYR A 52 25.47 8.72 -3.01
C TYR A 52 25.90 10.04 -2.40
N ALA A 53 25.50 10.39 -1.18
CA ALA A 53 25.91 11.65 -0.57
C ALA A 53 27.43 11.74 -0.30
N ILE A 54 28.06 10.62 0.09
CA ILE A 54 29.47 10.60 0.51
C ILE A 54 30.46 10.17 -0.57
N SER A 55 29.99 9.52 -1.65
CA SER A 55 30.87 8.99 -2.69
C SER A 55 31.25 10.07 -3.69
N GLY A 56 32.55 10.41 -3.76
CA GLY A 56 33.07 11.34 -4.77
C GLY A 56 32.53 12.77 -4.64
N ASN A 57 32.03 13.15 -3.46
CA ASN A 57 31.48 14.49 -3.24
C ASN A 57 32.60 15.54 -3.29
N LYS A 58 32.36 16.63 -4.04
CA LYS A 58 33.29 17.75 -4.15
C LYS A 58 33.48 18.50 -2.82
N TYR A 59 32.49 18.42 -1.94
CA TYR A 59 32.50 19.09 -0.64
C TYR A 59 32.65 18.07 0.49
N LYS A 60 33.06 18.53 1.68
CA LYS A 60 33.07 17.69 2.88
C LYS A 60 31.65 17.18 3.14
N SER A 61 31.49 15.86 3.10
CA SER A 61 30.18 15.20 3.18
C SER A 61 30.13 14.17 4.30
N ALA A 62 28.93 13.90 4.81
CA ALA A 62 28.69 12.86 5.80
C ALA A 62 27.31 12.21 5.62
N ALA A 63 27.24 10.91 5.91
CA ALA A 63 26.00 10.15 5.99
C ALA A 63 25.72 9.81 7.45
N PHE A 64 24.45 9.84 7.83
CA PHE A 64 23.96 9.55 9.16
C PHE A 64 22.84 8.50 9.09
N PHE A 65 22.92 7.50 9.95
CA PHE A 65 21.94 6.43 10.04
C PHE A 65 21.32 6.42 11.44
N VAL A 66 20.01 6.66 11.52
CA VAL A 66 19.26 6.68 12.76
C VAL A 66 18.94 5.24 13.18
N LEU A 67 19.32 4.88 14.41
CA LEU A 67 19.09 3.58 15.00
C LEU A 67 17.85 3.65 15.89
N CYS A 68 16.84 2.85 15.57
CA CYS A 68 15.63 2.70 16.39
C CYS A 68 15.90 1.75 17.57
N ASP A 69 16.81 2.13 18.48
CA ASP A 69 17.31 1.32 19.60
C ASP A 69 16.71 1.69 20.97
N ASP A 70 15.58 2.39 20.97
CA ASP A 70 14.86 2.79 22.17
C ASP A 70 13.52 2.07 22.31
N GLN A 71 13.47 1.05 23.16
CA GLN A 71 12.26 0.29 23.46
C GLN A 71 11.44 0.86 24.63
N THR A 72 12.03 1.80 25.38
CA THR A 72 11.44 2.37 26.59
C THR A 72 10.57 3.56 26.24
N ARG A 73 11.07 4.42 25.35
CA ARG A 73 10.45 5.68 24.95
C ARG A 73 9.82 5.58 23.55
N GLU A 74 10.20 4.57 22.75
CA GLU A 74 9.62 4.28 21.43
C GLU A 74 9.44 2.76 21.17
N LEU A 75 8.94 2.40 19.98
CA LEU A 75 8.79 1.08 19.36
C LEU A 75 10.11 0.56 18.77
N GLY A 76 11.22 0.75 19.49
CA GLY A 76 12.52 0.26 19.08
C GLY A 76 12.57 -1.25 18.81
N ASP A 77 13.50 -1.64 17.96
CA ASP A 77 13.77 -3.03 17.57
C ASP A 77 15.29 -3.24 17.62
N MET A 78 15.76 -3.84 18.72
CA MET A 78 17.20 -3.98 19.00
C MET A 78 17.92 -4.82 17.94
N ASP A 79 17.27 -5.86 17.40
CA ASP A 79 17.86 -6.73 16.38
C ASP A 79 18.02 -5.98 15.05
N LYS A 80 17.01 -5.19 14.67
CA LYS A 80 17.12 -4.32 13.48
C LYS A 80 18.14 -3.21 13.69
N ALA A 81 18.13 -2.57 14.85
CA ALA A 81 19.08 -1.51 15.17
C ALA A 81 20.53 -2.01 15.11
N GLU A 82 20.81 -3.22 15.62
CA GLU A 82 22.14 -3.80 15.56
C GLU A 82 22.57 -4.15 14.12
N LYS A 83 21.66 -4.71 13.31
CA LYS A 83 21.93 -4.93 11.87
C LYS A 83 22.20 -3.62 11.13
N CYS A 84 21.45 -2.57 11.44
CA CYS A 84 21.66 -1.24 10.87
C CYS A 84 22.98 -0.62 11.33
N ARG A 85 23.37 -0.81 12.60
CA ARG A 85 24.67 -0.37 13.13
C ARG A 85 25.82 -1.04 12.38
N GLN A 86 25.76 -2.36 12.20
CA GLN A 86 26.76 -3.11 11.44
C GLN A 86 26.84 -2.64 9.98
N LEU A 87 25.68 -2.39 9.35
CA LEU A 87 25.63 -1.86 7.99
C LEU A 87 26.24 -0.46 7.90
N ALA A 88 25.96 0.42 8.86
CA ALA A 88 26.54 1.76 8.93
C ALA A 88 28.06 1.71 9.06
N VAL A 89 28.59 0.87 9.95
CA VAL A 89 30.04 0.66 10.11
C VAL A 89 30.65 0.16 8.80
N GLN A 90 30.04 -0.81 8.14
CA GLN A 90 30.53 -1.36 6.88
C GLN A 90 30.60 -0.33 5.74
N ASN A 91 29.76 0.70 5.77
CA ASN A 91 29.68 1.72 4.73
C ASN A 91 30.25 3.08 5.17
N GLY A 92 30.85 3.17 6.36
CA GLY A 92 31.45 4.41 6.88
C GLY A 92 30.43 5.51 7.20
N TRP A 93 29.20 5.14 7.57
CA TRP A 93 28.16 6.08 7.99
C TRP A 93 28.23 6.34 9.49
N ASN A 94 27.88 7.56 9.90
CA ASN A 94 27.72 7.89 11.31
C ASN A 94 26.41 7.30 11.83
N THR A 95 26.39 6.73 13.02
CA THR A 95 25.15 6.25 13.64
C THR A 95 24.61 7.27 14.64
N ILE A 96 23.29 7.42 14.69
CA ILE A 96 22.59 8.24 15.69
C ILE A 96 21.64 7.31 16.45
N SER A 97 21.91 7.09 17.73
CA SER A 97 21.06 6.31 18.63
C SER A 97 19.85 7.14 19.06
N MET A 98 18.64 6.65 18.80
CA MET A 98 17.45 7.29 19.36
C MET A 98 17.45 7.22 20.89
N ARG A 99 18.03 6.16 21.46
CA ARG A 99 18.13 6.02 22.92
C ARG A 99 19.14 7.00 23.52
N ASP A 100 20.32 7.06 22.94
CA ASP A 100 21.47 7.68 23.60
C ASP A 100 21.70 9.13 23.11
N ASP A 101 21.33 9.48 21.88
CA ASP A 101 21.63 10.79 21.28
C ASP A 101 20.45 11.77 21.31
N PHE A 102 19.20 11.29 21.30
CA PHE A 102 18.00 12.15 21.30
C PHE A 102 17.63 12.67 22.69
N LYS A 103 18.61 13.08 23.49
CA LYS A 103 18.43 13.46 24.91
C LYS A 103 17.47 14.64 25.13
N THR A 104 17.35 15.55 24.16
CA THR A 104 16.46 16.71 24.24
C THR A 104 15.02 16.41 23.80
N ILE A 105 14.82 15.36 22.99
CA ILE A 105 13.52 14.95 22.48
C ILE A 105 12.92 13.83 23.36
N TYR A 106 13.78 12.93 23.82
CA TYR A 106 13.47 11.80 24.70
C TYR A 106 14.23 11.95 26.03
N GLY A 107 13.90 12.97 26.82
CA GLY A 107 14.45 13.12 28.18
C GLY A 107 14.07 11.96 29.11
N GLU A 108 14.67 11.90 30.31
CA GLU A 108 14.38 10.83 31.30
C GLU A 108 12.91 10.82 31.77
N ASP A 109 12.26 11.98 31.74
CA ASP A 109 10.85 12.14 32.13
C ASP A 109 9.86 11.72 31.03
N ILE A 110 10.36 11.46 29.81
CA ILE A 110 9.53 11.01 28.71
C ILE A 110 9.22 9.54 28.91
N LYS A 111 8.01 9.27 29.37
CA LYS A 111 7.42 7.94 29.32
C LYS A 111 6.49 7.88 28.14
N ARG A 112 6.53 6.76 27.42
CA ARG A 112 5.57 6.48 26.37
C ARG A 112 4.17 6.61 26.99
N THR A 113 3.39 7.58 26.52
CA THR A 113 1.95 7.61 26.83
C THR A 113 1.38 6.29 26.33
N ALA A 114 0.46 5.68 27.08
CA ALA A 114 -0.31 4.58 26.54
C ALA A 114 -1.05 5.11 25.31
N ALA A 115 -0.45 4.92 24.14
CA ALA A 115 -1.12 5.12 22.86
C ALA A 115 -2.36 4.21 22.87
N PRO A 116 -3.44 4.57 22.16
CA PRO A 116 -4.55 3.66 21.93
C PRO A 116 -4.00 2.32 21.43
N SER A 117 -3.99 1.37 22.35
CA SER A 117 -3.60 -0.04 22.23
C SER A 117 -2.15 -0.37 21.82
N GLN A 118 -1.40 -0.82 22.83
CA GLN A 118 -0.42 -1.91 22.75
C GLN A 118 -1.06 -3.27 22.36
N ALA A 119 -2.09 -3.30 21.50
CA ALA A 119 -2.65 -4.54 20.93
C ALA A 119 -1.79 -5.12 19.79
N LYS A 120 -0.68 -4.46 19.42
CA LYS A 120 0.14 -4.78 18.24
C LYS A 120 1.37 -5.67 18.50
N LYS A 121 1.57 -6.29 19.67
CA LYS A 121 2.73 -7.20 19.88
C LYS A 121 2.48 -8.50 20.65
N GLU A 122 1.25 -8.82 21.05
CA GLU A 122 0.90 -10.13 21.66
C GLU A 122 0.04 -11.04 20.76
N LEU A 123 0.06 -10.82 19.43
CA LEU A 123 -0.60 -11.69 18.44
C LEU A 123 0.36 -12.37 17.45
N ALA A 124 1.66 -12.43 17.77
CA ALA A 124 2.65 -13.16 16.96
C ALA A 124 2.79 -14.65 17.34
N THR A 125 1.83 -15.22 18.08
CA THR A 125 1.83 -16.65 18.44
C THR A 125 0.42 -17.25 18.39
N LYS A 126 -0.22 -17.15 17.22
CA LYS A 126 -1.14 -18.17 16.66
C LYS A 126 -1.56 -17.74 15.25
N ASP A 127 -0.86 -18.28 14.26
CA ASP A 127 -1.27 -18.52 12.87
C ASP A 127 -2.64 -17.92 12.45
N LYS A 128 -2.63 -16.66 12.02
CA LYS A 128 -3.74 -15.97 11.31
C LYS A 128 -3.18 -14.93 10.33
N SER A 129 -2.29 -15.34 9.42
CA SER A 129 -1.98 -14.47 8.28
C SER A 129 -3.23 -14.38 7.39
N VAL A 130 -3.75 -13.17 7.16
CA VAL A 130 -4.78 -12.97 6.14
C VAL A 130 -4.17 -13.33 4.79
N ASP A 131 -4.84 -14.20 4.04
CA ASP A 131 -4.44 -14.50 2.67
C ASP A 131 -4.91 -13.37 1.75
N TYR A 132 -4.03 -12.43 1.46
CA TYR A 132 -4.33 -11.32 0.55
C TYR A 132 -4.59 -11.77 -0.90
N MET A 133 -4.23 -13.01 -1.24
CA MET A 133 -4.49 -13.63 -2.54
C MET A 133 -5.76 -14.47 -2.58
N VAL A 134 -6.58 -14.46 -1.52
CA VAL A 134 -7.87 -15.15 -1.51
C VAL A 134 -8.67 -14.78 -2.77
N PHE A 135 -9.02 -15.79 -3.56
CA PHE A 135 -9.61 -15.59 -4.87
C PHE A 135 -11.11 -15.87 -4.84
N VAL A 136 -11.89 -14.81 -4.98
CA VAL A 136 -13.35 -14.84 -4.98
C VAL A 136 -13.83 -14.09 -6.22
N ASN A 137 -14.71 -14.71 -7.00
CA ASN A 137 -15.35 -14.09 -8.16
C ASN A 137 -16.66 -14.81 -8.47
N LYS A 138 -17.27 -14.61 -9.64
CA LYS A 138 -18.55 -15.27 -10.02
C LYS A 138 -18.51 -16.80 -10.08
N THR A 139 -17.33 -17.41 -10.10
CA THR A 139 -17.13 -18.86 -10.24
C THR A 139 -16.38 -19.49 -9.05
N HIS A 140 -15.76 -18.67 -8.21
CA HIS A 140 -15.00 -19.11 -7.04
C HIS A 140 -15.65 -18.56 -5.77
N LYS A 141 -16.33 -19.45 -5.04
CA LYS A 141 -16.98 -19.11 -3.77
C LYS A 141 -15.92 -18.95 -2.68
N LEU A 142 -16.12 -17.97 -1.81
CA LEU A 142 -15.40 -17.85 -0.54
C LEU A 142 -15.62 -19.10 0.32
N LEU A 143 -14.57 -19.53 1.03
CA LEU A 143 -14.65 -20.61 2.00
C LEU A 143 -15.60 -20.25 3.14
N ASP A 144 -16.44 -21.20 3.54
CA ASP A 144 -17.54 -20.96 4.49
C ASP A 144 -17.07 -20.50 5.89
N ASP A 145 -15.83 -20.83 6.28
CA ASP A 145 -15.25 -20.46 7.58
C ASP A 145 -14.33 -19.22 7.52
N TYR A 146 -14.21 -18.57 6.36
CA TYR A 146 -13.30 -17.44 6.15
C TYR A 146 -13.72 -16.21 6.97
N GLU A 147 -15.01 -15.84 6.93
CA GLU A 147 -15.53 -14.65 7.63
C GLU A 147 -15.26 -14.70 9.14
N ALA A 148 -15.34 -15.88 9.75
CA ALA A 148 -15.10 -16.07 11.18
C ALA A 148 -13.63 -15.86 11.58
N LYS A 149 -12.70 -15.90 10.60
CA LYS A 149 -11.26 -15.76 10.82
C LYS A 149 -10.75 -14.35 10.50
N LEU A 150 -11.55 -13.54 9.81
CA LEU A 150 -11.16 -12.22 9.36
C LEU A 150 -10.91 -11.25 10.52
N PRO A 151 -9.70 -10.67 10.61
CA PRO A 151 -9.47 -9.54 11.50
C PRO A 151 -10.11 -8.31 10.89
N LEU A 152 -11.13 -7.76 11.54
CA LEU A 152 -11.82 -6.54 11.11
C LEU A 152 -11.74 -5.47 12.19
N ILE A 153 -11.56 -4.23 11.77
CA ILE A 153 -11.70 -3.03 12.60
C ILE A 153 -12.88 -2.20 12.11
N THR A 154 -13.52 -1.46 13.02
CA THR A 154 -14.55 -0.48 12.66
C THR A 154 -13.92 0.89 12.44
N VAL A 155 -14.23 1.51 11.31
CA VAL A 155 -13.75 2.85 10.92
C VAL A 155 -14.93 3.72 10.47
N LYS A 156 -14.73 5.04 10.42
CA LYS A 156 -15.73 5.99 9.90
C LYS A 156 -15.14 6.78 8.75
N ASN A 157 -15.93 6.99 7.71
CA ASN A 157 -15.59 7.99 6.69
C ASN A 157 -15.90 9.42 7.18
N SER A 158 -15.57 10.44 6.39
CA SER A 158 -15.81 11.84 6.75
C SER A 158 -17.28 12.20 6.96
N PHE A 159 -18.22 11.37 6.48
CA PHE A 159 -19.66 11.57 6.64
C PHE A 159 -20.22 10.87 7.88
N GLY A 160 -19.38 10.18 8.65
CA GLY A 160 -19.78 9.44 9.86
C GLY A 160 -20.36 8.05 9.60
N LYS A 161 -20.37 7.57 8.35
CA LYS A 161 -20.79 6.20 8.00
C LYS A 161 -19.74 5.21 8.50
N GLU A 162 -20.19 4.17 9.20
CA GLU A 162 -19.33 3.13 9.76
C GLU A 162 -19.06 2.01 8.76
N PHE A 163 -17.82 1.53 8.75
CA PHE A 163 -17.35 0.42 7.91
C PHE A 163 -16.56 -0.56 8.74
N GLN A 164 -16.65 -1.83 8.37
CA GLN A 164 -15.70 -2.84 8.81
C GLN A 164 -14.68 -3.08 7.69
N ILE A 165 -13.41 -3.23 8.06
CA ILE A 165 -12.32 -3.36 7.09
C ILE A 165 -11.15 -4.12 7.72
N GLU A 166 -10.40 -4.85 6.89
CA GLU A 166 -9.16 -5.47 7.32
C GLU A 166 -8.10 -4.39 7.66
N PRO A 167 -7.41 -4.47 8.81
CA PRO A 167 -6.53 -3.41 9.30
C PRO A 167 -5.42 -2.94 8.33
N GLU A 168 -4.75 -3.86 7.64
CA GLU A 168 -3.65 -3.52 6.72
C GLU A 168 -4.20 -2.86 5.44
N THR A 169 -5.31 -3.38 4.92
CA THR A 169 -6.07 -2.81 3.81
C THR A 169 -6.49 -1.37 4.12
N TYR A 170 -7.03 -1.10 5.31
CA TYR A 170 -7.39 0.25 5.73
C TYR A 170 -6.17 1.18 5.83
N GLN A 171 -5.07 0.69 6.41
CA GLN A 171 -3.84 1.48 6.52
C GLN A 171 -3.34 1.93 5.14
N HIS A 172 -3.38 1.03 4.15
CA HIS A 172 -2.97 1.35 2.79
C HIS A 172 -3.97 2.24 2.06
N PHE A 173 -5.27 2.07 2.30
CA PHE A 173 -6.29 2.97 1.79
C PHE A 173 -6.06 4.40 2.30
N GLU A 174 -5.75 4.58 3.57
CA GLU A 174 -5.47 5.90 4.16
C GLU A 174 -4.25 6.57 3.55
N GLN A 175 -3.22 5.79 3.21
CA GLN A 175 -2.04 6.28 2.50
C GLN A 175 -2.39 6.74 1.07
N LEU A 176 -3.16 5.94 0.33
CA LEU A 176 -3.67 6.30 -0.99
C LEU A 176 -4.52 7.59 -0.91
N ARG A 177 -5.47 7.65 0.03
CA ARG A 177 -6.34 8.80 0.25
C ARG A 177 -5.53 10.06 0.55
N THR A 178 -4.50 9.96 1.38
CA THR A 178 -3.59 11.08 1.69
C THR A 178 -2.84 11.56 0.44
N ALA A 179 -2.32 10.65 -0.38
CA ALA A 179 -1.59 10.98 -1.59
C ALA A 179 -2.49 11.63 -2.67
N LEU A 180 -3.71 11.14 -2.81
CA LEU A 180 -4.72 11.72 -3.70
C LEU A 180 -5.14 13.12 -3.24
N LYS A 181 -5.30 13.32 -1.93
CA LYS A 181 -5.61 14.64 -1.35
C LYS A 181 -4.55 15.68 -1.70
N GLN A 182 -3.26 15.30 -1.71
CA GLN A 182 -2.16 16.18 -2.13
C GLN A 182 -2.25 16.57 -3.62
N LYS A 183 -2.95 15.79 -4.44
CA LYS A 183 -3.25 16.07 -5.85
C LYS A 183 -4.59 16.79 -6.05
N GLY A 184 -5.26 17.20 -4.97
CA GLY A 184 -6.58 17.83 -5.03
C GLY A 184 -7.72 16.86 -5.31
N ILE A 185 -7.48 15.54 -5.23
CA ILE A 185 -8.51 14.51 -5.42
C ILE A 185 -8.94 14.00 -4.05
N GLN A 186 -10.21 14.17 -3.73
CA GLN A 186 -10.78 13.68 -2.46
C GLN A 186 -11.59 12.40 -2.72
N ILE A 187 -11.22 11.34 -2.00
CA ILE A 187 -11.92 10.04 -2.01
C ILE A 187 -12.34 9.70 -0.59
N GLU A 188 -13.48 9.02 -0.44
CA GLU A 188 -13.97 8.50 0.84
C GLU A 188 -14.48 7.06 0.67
N LEU A 189 -14.54 6.30 1.77
CA LEU A 189 -15.09 4.94 1.74
C LEU A 189 -16.60 4.97 1.46
N ASP A 190 -17.06 4.12 0.54
CA ASP A 190 -18.49 3.90 0.29
C ASP A 190 -18.97 2.47 0.58
N SER A 191 -18.16 1.45 0.25
CA SER A 191 -18.43 0.04 0.60
C SER A 191 -17.15 -0.72 0.87
N VAL A 192 -17.11 -1.54 1.92
CA VAL A 192 -15.91 -2.34 2.26
C VAL A 192 -16.32 -3.76 2.67
N TYR A 193 -16.15 -4.19 3.93
CA TYR A 193 -16.57 -5.50 4.36
C TYR A 193 -18.10 -5.60 4.34
N ARG A 194 -18.59 -6.71 3.82
CA ARG A 194 -20.00 -7.05 3.81
C ARG A 194 -20.13 -8.53 4.08
N SER A 195 -20.88 -8.91 5.11
CA SER A 195 -21.02 -10.32 5.43
C SER A 195 -21.84 -11.06 4.37
N VAL A 196 -21.68 -12.40 4.28
CA VAL A 196 -22.50 -13.26 3.42
C VAL A 196 -23.98 -13.15 3.82
N ALA A 197 -24.27 -13.00 5.11
CA ALA A 197 -25.63 -12.74 5.60
C ALA A 197 -26.19 -11.42 5.06
N ARG A 198 -25.42 -10.32 5.16
CA ARG A 198 -25.85 -9.02 4.62
C ARG A 198 -26.02 -9.03 3.10
N GLN A 199 -25.18 -9.80 2.38
CA GLN A 199 -25.32 -9.94 0.93
C GLN A 199 -26.63 -10.65 0.53
N LYS A 200 -27.12 -11.61 1.33
CA LYS A 200 -28.45 -12.22 1.11
C LYS A 200 -29.57 -11.18 1.21
N GLU A 201 -29.49 -10.30 2.20
CA GLU A 201 -30.45 -9.21 2.36
C GLU A 201 -30.40 -8.24 1.18
N ILE A 202 -29.20 -7.82 0.75
CA ILE A 202 -29.02 -6.94 -0.41
C ILE A 202 -29.59 -7.57 -1.69
N VAL A 203 -29.37 -8.87 -1.91
CA VAL A 203 -29.97 -9.57 -3.06
C VAL A 203 -31.50 -9.51 -3.01
N ALA A 204 -32.12 -9.71 -1.84
CA ALA A 204 -33.56 -9.62 -1.68
C ALA A 204 -34.09 -8.19 -1.91
N GLU A 205 -33.45 -7.20 -1.27
CA GLU A 205 -33.77 -5.77 -1.40
C GLU A 205 -33.70 -5.32 -2.86
N PHE A 206 -32.62 -5.66 -3.56
CA PHE A 206 -32.41 -5.25 -4.96
C PHE A 206 -33.30 -6.03 -5.93
N THR A 207 -33.62 -7.30 -5.64
CA THR A 207 -34.57 -8.06 -6.47
C THR A 207 -35.95 -7.41 -6.40
N GLN A 208 -36.38 -6.98 -5.21
CA GLN A 208 -37.64 -6.29 -5.02
C GLN A 208 -37.65 -4.92 -5.71
N LYS A 209 -36.56 -4.16 -5.59
CA LYS A 209 -36.48 -2.77 -6.09
C LYS A 209 -36.24 -2.66 -7.60
N TYR A 210 -35.39 -3.53 -8.15
CA TYR A 210 -34.87 -3.41 -9.52
C TYR A 210 -35.14 -4.64 -10.40
N GLY A 211 -35.66 -5.73 -9.84
CA GLY A 211 -35.96 -6.96 -10.56
C GLY A 211 -34.77 -7.92 -10.67
N ALA A 212 -35.08 -9.17 -11.03
CA ALA A 212 -34.11 -10.28 -11.07
C ALA A 212 -32.99 -10.08 -12.10
N ASP A 213 -33.29 -9.47 -13.25
CA ASP A 213 -32.30 -9.23 -14.31
C ASP A 213 -31.22 -8.23 -13.88
N TYR A 214 -31.60 -7.18 -13.14
CA TYR A 214 -30.66 -6.22 -12.56
C TYR A 214 -29.73 -6.91 -11.56
N VAL A 215 -30.30 -7.68 -10.63
CA VAL A 215 -29.55 -8.42 -9.61
C VAL A 215 -28.56 -9.39 -10.24
N LYS A 216 -28.98 -10.16 -11.23
CA LYS A 216 -28.11 -11.11 -11.95
C LYS A 216 -26.91 -10.43 -12.60
N LYS A 217 -27.06 -9.16 -13.03
CA LYS A 217 -26.01 -8.40 -13.72
C LYS A 217 -25.04 -7.72 -12.75
N TYR A 218 -25.57 -7.09 -11.70
CA TYR A 218 -24.81 -6.15 -10.87
C TYR A 218 -24.56 -6.60 -9.42
N VAL A 219 -25.28 -7.61 -8.93
CA VAL A 219 -25.18 -8.03 -7.52
C VAL A 219 -24.54 -9.40 -7.45
N ALA A 220 -23.41 -9.51 -6.76
CA ALA A 220 -22.76 -10.79 -6.51
C ALA A 220 -23.68 -11.74 -5.71
N VAL A 221 -23.66 -13.03 -6.05
CA VAL A 221 -24.36 -14.05 -5.27
C VAL A 221 -23.69 -14.16 -3.88
N PRO A 222 -24.42 -14.42 -2.80
CA PRO A 222 -23.82 -14.57 -1.47
C PRO A 222 -22.73 -15.63 -1.45
N GLY A 223 -21.55 -15.27 -0.94
CA GLY A 223 -20.34 -16.09 -0.97
C GLY A 223 -19.45 -15.89 -2.20
N TYR A 224 -19.88 -15.11 -3.20
CA TYR A 224 -19.11 -14.84 -4.42
C TYR A 224 -18.70 -13.37 -4.57
N SER A 225 -18.88 -12.56 -3.52
CA SER A 225 -18.45 -11.16 -3.47
C SER A 225 -17.07 -11.02 -2.83
N GLU A 226 -16.18 -10.23 -3.45
CA GLU A 226 -14.89 -9.88 -2.83
C GLU A 226 -15.05 -9.04 -1.56
N HIS A 227 -16.17 -8.33 -1.38
CA HIS A 227 -16.44 -7.60 -0.13
C HIS A 227 -16.53 -8.52 1.09
N HIS A 228 -16.81 -9.80 0.91
CA HIS A 228 -16.76 -10.78 2.00
C HIS A 228 -15.35 -10.96 2.56
N THR A 229 -14.32 -10.57 1.81
CA THR A 229 -12.92 -10.75 2.22
C THR A 229 -12.42 -9.63 3.13
N GLY A 230 -13.12 -8.49 3.18
CA GLY A 230 -12.62 -7.28 3.83
C GLY A 230 -11.43 -6.61 3.11
N LEU A 231 -11.04 -7.11 1.94
CA LEU A 231 -9.92 -6.62 1.12
C LEU A 231 -10.36 -5.78 -0.10
N ALA A 232 -11.67 -5.74 -0.37
CA ALA A 232 -12.26 -4.92 -1.42
C ALA A 232 -12.75 -3.58 -0.83
N VAL A 233 -12.47 -2.49 -1.54
CA VAL A 233 -12.83 -1.12 -1.18
C VAL A 233 -13.50 -0.46 -2.38
N ASP A 234 -14.77 -0.12 -2.22
CA ASP A 234 -15.47 0.83 -3.07
C ASP A 234 -15.31 2.24 -2.49
N ILE A 235 -14.98 3.19 -3.37
CA ILE A 235 -14.84 4.60 -3.03
C ILE A 235 -15.98 5.44 -3.60
N CYS A 236 -16.26 6.56 -2.96
CA CYS A 236 -16.96 7.69 -3.58
C CYS A 236 -15.98 8.86 -3.78
N LEU A 237 -16.29 9.74 -4.72
CA LEU A 237 -15.54 10.98 -4.92
C LEU A 237 -16.20 12.14 -4.17
N VAL A 238 -15.40 13.11 -3.76
CA VAL A 238 -15.90 14.41 -3.29
C VAL A 238 -15.37 15.50 -4.20
N VAL A 239 -16.26 16.11 -4.98
CA VAL A 239 -15.94 17.16 -5.94
C VAL A 239 -16.73 18.41 -5.58
N ASP A 240 -16.03 19.52 -5.32
CA ASP A 240 -16.63 20.79 -4.89
C ASP A 240 -17.60 20.65 -3.69
N GLY A 241 -17.25 19.77 -2.75
CA GLY A 241 -18.05 19.49 -1.55
C GLY A 241 -19.27 18.60 -1.78
N LYS A 242 -19.50 18.11 -3.01
CA LYS A 242 -20.56 17.17 -3.36
C LYS A 242 -20.02 15.75 -3.41
N ILE A 243 -20.78 14.81 -2.87
CA ILE A 243 -20.50 13.38 -2.94
C ILE A 243 -20.96 12.89 -4.32
N ILE A 244 -20.09 12.15 -4.99
CA ILE A 244 -20.42 11.42 -6.22
C ILE A 244 -20.24 9.94 -5.87
N ASP A 245 -21.35 9.23 -5.75
CA ASP A 245 -21.45 7.81 -5.39
C ASP A 245 -22.38 7.00 -6.32
N ASP A 246 -23.05 7.68 -7.28
CA ASP A 246 -23.79 7.02 -8.35
C ASP A 246 -22.85 6.43 -9.40
N ASN A 247 -23.13 5.21 -9.84
CA ASN A 247 -22.28 4.46 -10.77
C ASN A 247 -22.08 5.17 -12.11
N ASP A 248 -23.14 5.75 -12.70
CA ASP A 248 -23.05 6.40 -14.01
C ASP A 248 -22.29 7.72 -13.90
N GLU A 249 -22.50 8.47 -12.81
CA GLU A 249 -21.73 9.68 -12.52
C GLU A 249 -20.25 9.36 -12.28
N MET A 250 -19.95 8.28 -11.55
CA MET A 250 -18.58 7.83 -11.31
C MET A 250 -17.89 7.38 -12.61
N ILE A 251 -18.59 6.66 -13.50
CA ILE A 251 -18.06 6.31 -14.84
C ILE A 251 -17.74 7.58 -15.67
N ALA A 252 -18.52 8.65 -15.48
CA ALA A 252 -18.28 9.92 -16.17
C ALA A 252 -17.02 10.65 -15.69
N GLN A 253 -16.50 10.37 -14.48
CA GLN A 253 -15.30 11.00 -13.90
C GLN A 253 -13.97 10.44 -14.45
N LYS A 254 -13.88 10.23 -15.77
CA LYS A 254 -12.74 9.58 -16.43
C LYS A 254 -11.40 10.26 -16.14
N GLU A 255 -11.36 11.59 -16.11
CA GLU A 255 -10.13 12.36 -15.86
C GLU A 255 -9.64 12.27 -14.42
N ILE A 256 -10.54 12.08 -13.45
CA ILE A 256 -10.17 11.85 -12.05
C ILE A 256 -9.62 10.43 -11.92
N PHE A 257 -10.31 9.45 -12.50
CA PHE A 257 -9.87 8.05 -12.44
C PHE A 257 -8.56 7.79 -13.18
N ALA A 258 -8.29 8.49 -14.29
CA ALA A 258 -7.00 8.47 -14.97
C ALA A 258 -5.83 8.92 -14.07
N GLN A 259 -6.10 9.70 -13.03
CA GLN A 259 -5.10 10.12 -12.03
C GLN A 259 -5.03 9.17 -10.82
N ILE A 260 -6.14 8.51 -10.48
CA ILE A 260 -6.21 7.55 -9.35
C ILE A 260 -5.56 6.22 -9.73
N HIS A 261 -5.96 5.63 -10.86
CA HIS A 261 -5.59 4.25 -11.21
C HIS A 261 -4.07 3.99 -11.26
N PRO A 262 -3.22 4.90 -11.79
CA PRO A 262 -1.77 4.70 -11.77
C PRO A 262 -1.13 4.61 -10.38
N LEU A 263 -1.79 5.15 -9.34
CA LEU A 263 -1.26 5.15 -7.97
C LEU A 263 -1.62 3.88 -7.19
N LEU A 264 -2.68 3.16 -7.59
CA LEU A 264 -3.22 2.03 -6.83
C LEU A 264 -2.14 1.01 -6.44
N ALA A 265 -1.28 0.64 -7.39
CA ALA A 265 -0.26 -0.37 -7.18
C ALA A 265 0.82 0.04 -6.18
N GLU A 266 1.13 1.33 -6.05
CA GLU A 266 2.05 1.83 -5.02
C GLU A 266 1.51 1.61 -3.62
N TYR A 267 0.19 1.57 -3.46
CA TYR A 267 -0.50 1.36 -2.19
C TYR A 267 -1.07 -0.06 -2.05
N GLY A 268 -0.69 -1.00 -2.93
CA GLY A 268 -1.11 -2.40 -2.81
C GLY A 268 -2.50 -2.73 -3.32
N PHE A 269 -3.13 -1.78 -4.03
CA PHE A 269 -4.41 -1.98 -4.68
C PHE A 269 -4.26 -2.27 -6.17
N ILE A 270 -5.18 -3.05 -6.71
CA ILE A 270 -5.43 -3.15 -8.15
C ILE A 270 -6.80 -2.57 -8.47
N LEU A 271 -6.95 -2.03 -9.67
CA LEU A 271 -8.27 -1.81 -10.25
C LEU A 271 -8.84 -3.19 -10.60
N ARG A 272 -9.83 -3.65 -9.85
CA ARG A 272 -10.27 -5.05 -9.92
C ARG A 272 -11.00 -5.40 -11.21
N TYR A 273 -11.79 -4.44 -11.71
CA TYR A 273 -12.64 -4.59 -12.90
C TYR A 273 -12.33 -3.46 -13.91
N PRO A 274 -11.21 -3.56 -14.64
CA PRO A 274 -10.83 -2.56 -15.65
C PRO A 274 -11.66 -2.71 -16.94
N GLN A 275 -11.79 -1.60 -17.66
CA GLN A 275 -12.48 -1.56 -18.96
C GLN A 275 -11.82 -2.49 -19.98
N GLY A 276 -12.61 -3.24 -20.74
CA GLY A 276 -12.13 -4.15 -21.79
C GLY A 276 -11.70 -5.53 -21.29
N LYS A 277 -11.83 -5.82 -19.99
CA LYS A 277 -11.51 -7.12 -19.38
C LYS A 277 -12.76 -7.84 -18.84
N GLU A 278 -13.95 -7.42 -19.25
CA GLU A 278 -15.25 -7.93 -18.77
C GLU A 278 -15.42 -9.43 -19.06
N ASN A 279 -14.92 -9.91 -20.20
CA ASN A 279 -14.93 -11.33 -20.56
C ASN A 279 -14.05 -12.20 -19.65
N LEU A 280 -13.09 -11.59 -18.95
CA LEU A 280 -12.20 -12.29 -18.02
C LEU A 280 -12.76 -12.23 -16.60
N THR A 281 -13.10 -11.04 -16.12
CA THR A 281 -13.57 -10.83 -14.74
C THR A 281 -15.03 -11.23 -14.54
N GLY A 282 -15.85 -11.16 -15.59
CA GLY A 282 -17.29 -11.33 -15.54
C GLY A 282 -18.05 -10.10 -15.02
N TYR A 283 -17.36 -8.98 -14.75
CA TYR A 283 -17.95 -7.72 -14.29
C TYR A 283 -17.75 -6.61 -15.31
N SER A 284 -18.67 -5.64 -15.33
CA SER A 284 -18.50 -4.42 -16.12
C SER A 284 -17.32 -3.60 -15.57
N TYR A 285 -16.89 -2.58 -16.31
CA TYR A 285 -15.95 -1.60 -15.79
C TYR A 285 -16.48 -0.93 -14.50
N GLU A 286 -15.72 -1.03 -13.41
CA GLU A 286 -16.03 -0.41 -12.11
C GLU A 286 -14.83 0.42 -11.64
N PRO A 287 -14.75 1.71 -12.03
CA PRO A 287 -13.59 2.55 -11.73
C PRO A 287 -13.32 2.76 -10.24
N TRP A 288 -14.33 2.57 -9.38
CA TRP A 288 -14.29 2.77 -7.93
C TRP A 288 -13.87 1.54 -7.14
N HIS A 289 -13.90 0.34 -7.75
CA HIS A 289 -13.72 -0.91 -7.02
C HIS A 289 -12.24 -1.31 -6.98
N PHE A 290 -11.63 -1.18 -5.81
CA PHE A 290 -10.22 -1.49 -5.57
C PHE A 290 -10.08 -2.75 -4.74
N ARG A 291 -9.16 -3.63 -5.16
CA ARG A 291 -8.84 -4.86 -4.44
C ARG A 291 -7.43 -4.79 -3.88
N TYR A 292 -7.30 -4.93 -2.56
CA TYR A 292 -6.00 -5.03 -1.91
C TYR A 292 -5.42 -6.44 -2.08
N VAL A 293 -4.16 -6.50 -2.53
CA VAL A 293 -3.38 -7.73 -2.77
C VAL A 293 -1.94 -7.63 -2.25
N GLY A 294 -1.63 -6.54 -1.53
CA GLY A 294 -0.28 -6.18 -1.12
C GLY A 294 0.52 -5.46 -2.23
N GLN A 295 1.47 -4.61 -1.83
CA GLN A 295 2.22 -3.73 -2.74
C GLN A 295 3.02 -4.48 -3.81
N GLU A 296 3.68 -5.59 -3.46
CA GLU A 296 4.49 -6.33 -4.42
C GLU A 296 3.61 -6.97 -5.51
N THR A 297 2.53 -7.63 -5.11
CA THR A 297 1.61 -8.29 -6.04
C THR A 297 0.86 -7.28 -6.90
N ALA A 298 0.39 -6.19 -6.32
CA ALA A 298 -0.31 -5.14 -7.07
C ALA A 298 0.60 -4.56 -8.17
N LYS A 299 1.89 -4.35 -7.89
CA LYS A 299 2.88 -3.92 -8.90
C LYS A 299 3.09 -4.94 -10.01
N LYS A 300 3.12 -6.25 -9.68
CA LYS A 300 3.23 -7.32 -10.69
C LYS A 300 2.00 -7.36 -11.60
N ILE A 301 0.81 -7.35 -11.02
CA ILE A 301 -0.47 -7.38 -11.76
C ILE A 301 -0.59 -6.16 -12.67
N SER A 302 -0.48 -4.96 -12.08
CA SER A 302 -0.63 -3.70 -12.83
C SER A 302 0.48 -3.48 -13.85
N GLY A 303 1.73 -3.81 -13.51
CA GLY A 303 2.87 -3.65 -14.42
C GLY A 303 2.83 -4.58 -15.64
N ALA A 304 2.13 -5.72 -15.52
CA ALA A 304 1.90 -6.65 -16.62
C ALA A 304 0.56 -6.41 -17.35
N GLY A 305 -0.26 -5.44 -16.91
CA GLY A 305 -1.59 -5.18 -17.49
C GLY A 305 -2.59 -6.34 -17.29
N LEU A 306 -2.40 -7.12 -16.22
CA LEU A 306 -3.21 -8.28 -15.90
C LEU A 306 -4.40 -7.91 -15.03
N VAL A 307 -5.46 -8.71 -15.09
CA VAL A 307 -6.46 -8.81 -14.01
C VAL A 307 -6.10 -9.96 -13.06
N MET A 308 -6.73 -10.01 -11.89
CA MET A 308 -6.48 -11.06 -10.90
C MET A 308 -6.73 -12.46 -11.50
N GLU A 309 -7.75 -12.64 -12.33
CA GLU A 309 -8.04 -13.90 -13.05
C GLU A 309 -6.88 -14.38 -13.93
N GLU A 310 -6.12 -13.48 -14.53
CA GLU A 310 -4.97 -13.83 -15.36
C GLU A 310 -3.74 -14.13 -14.50
N TYR A 311 -3.58 -13.44 -13.37
CA TYR A 311 -2.47 -13.64 -12.44
C TYR A 311 -2.58 -14.95 -11.63
N MET A 312 -3.80 -15.42 -11.38
CA MET A 312 -4.05 -16.65 -10.63
C MET A 312 -3.93 -17.94 -11.47
N LYS A 313 -3.61 -17.83 -12.77
CA LYS A 313 -3.37 -18.96 -13.69
C LYS A 313 -1.89 -19.31 -13.77
#